data_AF-A0AAP3H6V2-F1
#
_entry.id   AF-A0AAP3H6V2-F1
#
_cell.length_a   1.000
_cell.length_b   1.000
_cell.length_c   1.000
_cell.angle_alpha   90.00
_cell.angle_beta   90.00
_cell.angle_gamma   90.00
#
_symmetry.space_group_name_H-M   'P 1'
#
loop_
_entity.id
_entity.type
_entity.pdbx_description
1 polymer ?
#
loop_
_entity_poly.entity_id
_entity_poly.type
_entity_poly.pdbx_seq_one_letter_code
_entity_poly.pdbx_strand_id
1 'polypeptide(L)'
;SMIPLGAALESSGGTELIVNGLAAATAGLPAWMALTLLMIVTMTLSDVLNNTATAIVAAPIAIGLANQLGVNPDPFLMAVAVAASCA
;
A
#
# COMPACT_ATOMS: atom_id res chain seq x y z
N SER A 1 2.15 -3.47 -20.57
CA SER A 1 3.27 -3.94 -19.75
C SER A 1 3.55 -2.93 -18.64
N MET A 2 2.89 -3.06 -17.48
CA MET A 2 3.06 -2.13 -16.33
C MET A 2 3.80 -2.75 -15.13
N ILE A 3 4.16 -4.03 -15.21
CA ILE A 3 5.06 -4.72 -14.27
C ILE A 3 6.40 -3.98 -14.04
N PRO A 4 7.02 -3.31 -15.04
CA PRO A 4 8.30 -2.61 -14.84
C PRO A 4 8.22 -1.44 -13.84
N LEU A 5 7.06 -0.77 -13.75
CA LEU A 5 6.86 0.35 -12.83
C LEU A 5 6.85 -0.10 -11.37
N GLY A 6 6.19 -1.23 -11.08
CA GLY A 6 6.20 -1.82 -9.75
C GLY A 6 7.60 -2.22 -9.30
N ALA A 7 8.33 -2.92 -10.17
CA ALA A 7 9.72 -3.29 -9.91
C ALA A 7 10.63 -2.06 -9.76
N ALA A 8 10.40 -0.99 -10.53
CA ALA A 8 11.16 0.25 -10.43
C ALA A 8 10.89 0.99 -9.11
N LEU A 9 9.63 1.09 -8.66
CA LEU A 9 9.25 1.68 -7.38
C LEU A 9 9.85 0.94 -6.19
N GLU A 10 9.91 -0.39 -6.28
CA GLU A 10 10.54 -1.22 -5.26
C GLU A 10 12.07 -1.07 -5.28
N SER A 11 12.70 -1.15 -6.47
CA SER A 11 14.16 -0.99 -6.60
C SER A 11 14.69 0.41 -6.26
N SER A 12 13.85 1.44 -6.40
CA SER A 12 14.21 2.84 -6.10
C SER A 12 14.02 3.20 -4.63
N GLY A 13 13.47 2.30 -3.80
CA GLY A 13 13.12 2.57 -2.41
C GLY A 13 11.85 3.39 -2.25
N GLY A 14 11.10 3.65 -3.34
CA GLY A 14 9.83 4.39 -3.30
C GLY A 14 8.79 3.70 -2.44
N THR A 15 8.71 2.36 -2.49
CA THR A 15 7.86 1.55 -1.61
C THR A 15 8.15 1.84 -0.14
N GLU A 16 9.43 1.89 0.24
CA GLU A 16 9.87 2.09 1.62
C GLU A 16 9.61 3.53 2.10
N LEU A 17 9.77 4.52 1.21
CA LEU A 17 9.37 5.91 1.48
C LEU A 17 7.87 6.04 1.75
N ILE A 18 7.02 5.35 0.96
CA ILE A 18 5.57 5.36 1.16
C ILE A 18 5.23 4.72 2.51
N VAL A 19 5.81 3.54 2.81
CA VAL A 19 5.56 2.86 4.09
C VAL A 19 5.94 3.74 5.28
N ASN A 20 7.16 4.31 5.28
CA ASN A 20 7.62 5.17 6.36
C ASN A 20 6.77 6.43 6.51
N GLY A 21 6.35 7.03 5.39
CA GLY A 21 5.45 8.19 5.39
C GLY A 21 4.07 7.86 5.96
N LEU A 22 3.49 6.72 5.56
CA LEU A 22 2.22 6.21 6.06
C LEU A 22 2.30 5.89 7.56
N ALA A 23 3.35 5.20 8.00
CA ALA A 23 3.56 4.85 9.39
C ALA A 23 3.74 6.09 10.27
N ALA A 24 4.51 7.09 9.81
CA ALA A 24 4.67 8.36 10.51
C ALA A 24 3.35 9.14 10.58
N ALA A 25 2.58 9.19 9.49
CA ALA A 25 1.28 9.87 9.43
C ALA A 25 0.20 9.19 10.30
N THR A 26 0.38 7.90 10.61
CA THR A 26 -0.58 7.09 11.38
C THR A 26 -0.05 6.72 12.76
N ALA A 27 1.11 7.25 13.16
CA ALA A 27 1.73 6.97 14.45
C ALA A 27 0.83 7.44 15.61
N GLY A 28 0.51 6.54 16.53
CA GLY A 28 -0.39 6.82 17.66
C GLY A 28 -1.88 6.86 17.31
N LEU A 29 -2.25 6.62 16.05
CA LEU A 29 -3.63 6.50 15.60
C LEU A 29 -4.08 5.04 15.59
N PRO A 30 -5.40 4.79 15.65
CA PRO A 30 -5.92 3.43 15.56
C PRO A 30 -5.67 2.82 14.17
N ALA A 31 -5.45 1.51 14.12
CA ALA A 31 -5.06 0.78 12.91
C ALA A 31 -6.04 0.94 11.72
N TRP A 32 -7.33 1.19 11.98
CA TRP A 32 -8.31 1.44 10.92
C TRP A 32 -8.02 2.73 10.13
N MET A 33 -7.40 3.74 10.75
CA MET A 33 -6.97 4.95 10.04
C MET A 33 -5.84 4.63 9.07
N ALA A 34 -4.89 3.78 9.48
CA ALA A 34 -3.81 3.32 8.61
C ALA A 34 -4.33 2.50 7.43
N LEU A 35 -5.32 1.64 7.65
CA LEU A 35 -6.03 0.93 6.57
C LEU A 35 -6.70 1.91 5.59
N THR A 36 -7.39 2.92 6.11
CA THR A 36 -8.10 3.92 5.28
C THR A 36 -7.10 4.71 4.43
N LEU A 37 -5.99 5.15 5.03
CA LEU A 37 -4.94 5.88 4.34
C LEU A 37 -4.25 5.01 3.27
N LEU A 38 -3.98 3.74 3.59
CA LEU A 38 -3.45 2.78 2.62
C LEU A 38 -4.41 2.57 1.45
N MET A 39 -5.72 2.49 1.69
CA MET A 39 -6.70 2.40 0.60
C MET A 39 -6.68 3.63 -0.29
N ILE A 40 -6.61 4.85 0.27
CA ILE A 40 -6.50 6.07 -0.52
C ILE A 40 -5.26 6.05 -1.41
N VAL A 41 -4.10 5.69 -0.85
CA VAL A 41 -2.85 5.57 -1.63
C VAL A 41 -2.95 4.49 -2.72
N THR A 42 -3.62 3.38 -2.42
CA THR A 42 -3.83 2.29 -3.38
C THR A 42 -4.73 2.75 -4.54
N MET A 43 -5.81 3.48 -4.25
CA MET A 43 -6.72 4.01 -5.27
C MET A 43 -6.02 5.04 -6.17
N THR A 44 -5.23 5.96 -5.61
CA THR A 44 -4.49 6.94 -6.42
C THR A 44 -3.41 6.29 -7.27
N LEU A 45 -2.78 5.19 -6.81
CA LEU A 45 -1.88 4.40 -7.63
C LEU A 45 -2.62 3.72 -8.79
N SER A 46 -3.88 3.32 -8.58
CA SER A 46 -4.69 2.65 -9.60
C SER A 46 -5.09 3.56 -10.76
N ASP A 47 -5.22 4.87 -10.54
CA ASP A 47 -5.47 5.83 -11.63
C ASP A 47 -4.33 5.85 -12.67
N VAL A 48 -3.11 5.49 -12.24
CA VAL A 48 -1.90 5.43 -13.09
C VAL A 48 -1.64 4.01 -13.60
N LEU A 49 -2.08 3.00 -12.86
CA LEU A 49 -1.84 1.58 -13.11
C LEU A 49 -3.13 0.89 -13.58
N ASN A 50 -3.09 -0.45 -13.70
CA ASN A 50 -4.32 -1.24 -13.83
C ASN A 50 -4.52 -2.01 -12.52
N ASN A 51 -5.75 -2.41 -12.23
CA ASN A 51 -6.16 -3.01 -10.95
C ASN A 51 -5.24 -4.17 -10.49
N THR A 52 -4.80 -5.01 -11.42
CA THR A 52 -3.87 -6.12 -11.13
C THR A 52 -2.46 -5.62 -10.80
N ALA A 53 -1.94 -4.65 -11.56
CA ALA A 53 -0.62 -4.07 -11.32
C ALA A 53 -0.59 -3.29 -10.00
N THR A 54 -1.65 -2.55 -9.69
CA THR A 54 -1.82 -1.83 -8.42
C THR A 54 -1.73 -2.78 -7.24
N ALA A 55 -2.45 -3.90 -7.26
CA ALA A 55 -2.43 -4.87 -6.17
C ALA A 55 -1.04 -5.46 -5.94
N ILE A 56 -0.29 -5.76 -7.01
CA ILE A 56 1.07 -6.29 -6.92
C ILE A 56 2.02 -5.27 -6.27
N VAL A 57 1.89 -3.99 -6.58
CA VAL A 57 2.74 -2.91 -6.03
C VAL A 57 2.36 -2.53 -4.61
N ALA A 58 1.07 -2.52 -4.29
CA ALA A 58 0.57 -2.13 -2.99
C ALA A 58 0.70 -3.24 -1.92
N ALA A 59 0.81 -4.51 -2.33
CA ALA A 59 1.03 -5.63 -1.39
C ALA A 59 2.29 -5.49 -0.50
N PRO A 60 3.50 -5.22 -1.02
CA PRO A 60 4.67 -5.01 -0.18
C PRO A 60 4.53 -3.76 0.71
N ILE A 61 3.83 -2.71 0.25
CA ILE A 61 3.52 -1.52 1.06
C ILE A 61 2.64 -1.88 2.25
N ALA A 62 1.59 -2.67 2.02
CA ALA A 62 0.66 -3.14 3.04
C ALA A 62 1.36 -3.98 4.12
N ILE A 63 2.22 -4.91 3.70
CA ILE A 63 3.00 -5.76 4.61
C ILE A 63 3.97 -4.91 5.43
N GLY A 64 4.71 -4.00 4.79
CA GLY A 64 5.64 -3.10 5.46
C GLY A 64 4.94 -2.23 6.51
N LEU A 65 3.78 -1.67 6.18
CA LEU A 65 3.01 -0.81 7.08
C LEU A 65 2.48 -1.60 8.28
N ALA A 66 1.92 -2.79 8.06
CA ALA A 66 1.44 -3.65 9.14
C ALA A 66 2.58 -4.05 10.09
N ASN A 67 3.75 -4.38 9.54
CA ASN A 67 4.94 -4.71 10.32
C ASN A 67 5.42 -3.52 11.16
N GLN A 68 5.43 -2.30 10.60
CA GLN A 68 5.81 -1.09 11.35
C GLN A 68 4.82 -0.74 12.47
N LEU A 69 3.53 -1.00 12.24
CA LEU A 69 2.48 -0.78 13.22
C LEU A 69 2.36 -1.93 14.25
N GLY A 70 3.09 -3.04 14.06
CA GLY A 70 3.03 -4.21 14.94
C GLY A 70 1.69 -4.96 14.91
N VAL A 71 0.98 -4.92 13.78
CA VAL A 71 -0.34 -5.54 13.59
C VAL A 71 -0.31 -6.66 12.56
N ASN A 72 -1.35 -7.49 12.49
CA ASN A 72 -1.45 -8.54 11.48
C ASN A 72 -1.51 -7.91 10.06
N PRO A 73 -0.71 -8.37 9.08
CA PRO A 73 -0.78 -7.90 7.68
C PRO A 73 -2.04 -8.34 6.91
N ASP A 74 -2.74 -9.40 7.30
CA ASP A 74 -3.89 -9.94 6.55
C ASP A 74 -4.99 -8.88 6.24
N PRO A 75 -5.41 -8.03 7.20
CA PRO A 75 -6.40 -6.98 6.93
C PRO A 75 -5.90 -5.92 5.95
N PHE A 76 -4.60 -5.62 5.96
CA PHE A 76 -4.00 -4.64 5.05
C PHE A 76 -3.92 -5.18 3.62
N LEU A 77 -3.56 -6.46 3.47
CA LEU A 77 -3.60 -7.15 2.18
C LEU A 77 -5.03 -7.24 1.62
N MET A 78 -6.02 -7.54 2.47
CA MET A 78 -7.42 -7.57 2.06
C MET A 78 -7.91 -6.17 1.66
N ALA A 79 -7.52 -5.12 2.39
CA ALA A 79 -7.84 -3.74 2.04
C ALA A 79 -7.24 -3.34 0.68
N VAL A 80 -6.00 -3.74 0.38
CA VAL A 80 -5.39 -3.52 -0.94
C VAL A 80 -6.15 -4.25 -2.04
N ALA A 81 -6.53 -5.51 -1.84
CA ALA A 81 -7.28 -6.29 -2.83
C ALA A 81 -8.65 -5.65 -3.15
N VAL A 82 -9.34 -5.16 -2.11
CA VAL A 82 -10.62 -4.45 -2.27
C VAL A 82 -10.40 -3.10 -2.95
N ALA A 83 -9.47 -2.27 -2.46
CA ALA A 83 -9.20 -0.95 -3.01
C ALA A 83 -8.77 -1.00 -4.48
N ALA A 84 -7.89 -1.94 -4.84
CA ALA A 84 -7.47 -2.13 -6.22
C ALA A 84 -8.59 -2.65 -7.14
N SER A 85 -9.64 -3.28 -6.60
CA SER A 85 -10.80 -3.73 -7.39
C SER A 85 -11.86 -2.63 -7.56
N CYS A 86 -11.94 -1.70 -6.60
CA CYS A 86 -12.90 -0.61 -6.58
C CYS A 86 -12.39 0.68 -7.22
N ALA A 87 -11.07 0.80 -7.42
CA ALA A 87 -10.46 1.85 -8.22
C ALA A 87 -10.55 1.51 -9.71
#